data_AF-A0A368FC83-F1
#
_entry.id   AF-A0A368FC83-F1
#
_cell.length_a   1.000
_cell.length_b   1.000
_cell.length_c   1.000
_cell.angle_alpha   90.00
_cell.angle_beta   90.00
_cell.angle_gamma   90.00
#
_symmetry.space_group_name_H-M   'P 1'
#
loop_
_entity.id
_entity.type
_entity.pdbx_description
1 polymer ?
#
loop_
_entity_poly.entity_id
_entity_poly.type
_entity_poly.pdbx_seq_one_letter_code
_entity_poly.pdbx_strand_id
1 'polypeptide(L)'
;MTYATCRRQFPDPSVWYAARLGFARSCAVMSMIGFVLGLGDRHGENILIDVTEGCVVHVDFNLIFHKGEYLPVREVVPFRLTRNMVNGFGPTGVEGSFRRSCESTLRVMRENKDTLLTVIQTFVHDPLLEWINTEARAQQNKGRGQQKLNAPSTESVQLILKRLEGHIVSPEVGSAIFGRERVLRKEMGGGRGEKKRKEIKMALKQNDNYHIF
;
A
#
# COMPACT_ATOMS: atom_id res chain seq x y z
N MET A 1 -13.72 2.90 -15.24
CA MET A 1 -15.18 2.94 -15.46
C MET A 1 -15.71 4.31 -15.08
N THR A 2 -16.51 4.94 -15.94
CA THR A 2 -17.28 6.16 -15.61
C THR A 2 -18.74 5.79 -15.37
N TYR A 3 -19.51 6.67 -14.74
CA TYR A 3 -20.95 6.50 -14.53
C TYR A 3 -21.68 6.10 -15.82
N ALA A 4 -21.37 6.78 -16.94
CA ALA A 4 -21.97 6.52 -18.25
C ALA A 4 -21.63 5.12 -18.79
N THR A 5 -20.38 4.66 -18.65
CA THR A 5 -20.00 3.31 -19.07
C THR A 5 -20.72 2.24 -18.26
N CYS A 6 -20.83 2.43 -16.93
CA CYS A 6 -21.54 1.52 -16.05
C CYS A 6 -23.03 1.43 -16.39
N ARG A 7 -23.67 2.57 -16.68
CA ARG A 7 -25.09 2.60 -17.05
C ARG A 7 -25.38 1.89 -18.38
N ARG A 8 -24.45 1.94 -19.34
CA ARG A 8 -24.57 1.23 -20.62
C ARG A 8 -24.39 -0.28 -20.46
N GLN A 9 -23.46 -0.70 -19.61
CA GLN A 9 -23.16 -2.12 -19.38
C GLN A 9 -24.29 -2.83 -18.61
N PHE A 10 -24.95 -2.12 -17.69
CA PHE A 10 -26.03 -2.65 -16.85
C PHE A 10 -27.33 -1.88 -17.10
N PRO A 11 -28.20 -2.33 -18.02
CA PRO A 11 -29.44 -1.65 -18.37
C PRO A 11 -30.47 -1.71 -17.23
N ASP A 12 -30.52 -2.84 -16.53
CA ASP A 12 -31.40 -3.04 -15.39
C ASP A 12 -30.92 -2.19 -14.19
N PRO A 13 -31.77 -1.34 -13.59
CA PRO A 13 -31.39 -0.47 -12.49
C PRO A 13 -30.92 -1.20 -11.23
N SER A 14 -31.49 -2.37 -10.93
CA SER A 14 -31.14 -3.15 -9.74
C SER A 14 -29.74 -3.76 -9.90
N VAL A 15 -29.48 -4.37 -11.06
CA VAL A 15 -28.17 -4.92 -11.41
C VAL A 15 -27.12 -3.81 -11.48
N TRP A 16 -27.45 -2.66 -12.10
CA TRP A 16 -26.56 -1.50 -12.15
C TRP A 16 -26.19 -0.99 -10.76
N TYR A 17 -27.17 -0.89 -9.86
CA TYR A 17 -26.92 -0.45 -8.49
C TYR A 17 -26.03 -1.44 -7.74
N ALA A 18 -26.27 -2.74 -7.89
CA ALA A 18 -25.44 -3.79 -7.31
C ALA A 18 -24.00 -3.74 -7.85
N ALA A 19 -23.83 -3.61 -9.17
CA ALA A 19 -22.53 -3.52 -9.82
C ALA A 19 -21.74 -2.28 -9.38
N ARG A 20 -22.42 -1.12 -9.23
CA ARG A 20 -21.80 0.10 -8.69
C ARG A 20 -21.34 -0.08 -7.25
N LEU A 21 -22.12 -0.77 -6.42
CA LEU A 21 -21.71 -1.09 -5.04
C LEU A 21 -20.54 -2.06 -5.02
N GLY A 22 -20.55 -3.08 -5.90
CA GLY A 22 -19.42 -4.00 -6.13
C GLY A 22 -18.15 -3.22 -6.44
N PHE A 23 -18.20 -2.38 -7.48
CA PHE A 23 -17.10 -1.49 -7.88
C PHE A 23 -16.52 -0.68 -6.71
N ALA A 24 -17.38 0.03 -5.98
CA ALA A 24 -16.95 0.88 -4.86
C ALA A 24 -16.33 0.07 -3.71
N ARG A 25 -16.90 -1.09 -3.38
CA ARG A 25 -16.42 -1.97 -2.30
C ARG A 25 -15.09 -2.62 -2.67
N SER A 26 -14.99 -3.24 -3.84
CA SER A 26 -13.75 -3.86 -4.31
C SER A 26 -12.63 -2.84 -4.47
N CYS A 27 -12.94 -1.63 -4.95
CA CYS A 27 -11.97 -0.56 -5.07
C CYS A 27 -11.46 -0.10 -3.70
N ALA A 28 -12.35 0.03 -2.71
CA ALA A 28 -11.97 0.36 -1.33
C ALA A 28 -11.06 -0.70 -0.73
N VAL A 29 -11.44 -1.98 -0.84
CA VAL A 29 -10.66 -3.11 -0.32
C VAL A 29 -9.26 -3.12 -0.94
N MET A 30 -9.17 -3.09 -2.28
CA MET A 30 -7.88 -3.11 -2.98
C MET A 30 -7.05 -1.85 -2.72
N SER A 31 -7.68 -0.69 -2.52
CA SER A 31 -6.98 0.55 -2.13
C SER A 31 -6.35 0.45 -0.75
N MET A 32 -7.08 -0.07 0.24
CA MET A 32 -6.56 -0.21 1.61
C MET A 32 -5.47 -1.27 1.70
N ILE A 33 -5.67 -2.42 1.04
CA ILE A 33 -4.65 -3.47 0.93
C ILE A 33 -3.41 -2.92 0.22
N GLY A 34 -3.60 -2.21 -0.90
CA GLY A 34 -2.53 -1.59 -1.67
C GLY A 34 -1.73 -0.58 -0.87
N PHE A 35 -2.42 0.26 -0.10
CA PHE A 35 -1.77 1.21 0.79
C PHE A 35 -0.94 0.50 1.87
N VAL A 36 -1.50 -0.50 2.55
CA VAL A 36 -0.81 -1.20 3.63
C VAL A 36 0.41 -1.97 3.12
N LEU A 37 0.27 -2.72 2.03
CA LEU A 37 1.35 -3.52 1.45
C LEU A 37 2.36 -2.69 0.64
N GLY A 38 2.03 -1.45 0.30
CA GLY A 38 2.86 -0.63 -0.59
C GLY A 38 2.84 -1.13 -2.02
N LEU A 39 1.65 -1.43 -2.57
CA LEU A 39 1.46 -1.76 -3.97
C LEU A 39 1.62 -0.51 -4.85
N GLY A 40 2.66 -0.50 -5.68
CA GLY A 40 2.90 0.50 -6.71
C GLY A 40 2.44 0.06 -8.10
N ASP A 41 2.76 0.85 -9.12
CA ASP A 41 2.49 0.62 -10.54
C ASP A 41 1.01 0.39 -10.86
N ARG A 42 0.13 1.15 -10.19
CA ARG A 42 -1.32 1.08 -10.42
C ARG A 42 -1.73 1.98 -11.58
N HIS A 43 -1.22 1.71 -12.78
CA HIS A 43 -1.70 2.37 -14.00
C HIS A 43 -3.02 1.78 -14.50
N GLY A 44 -3.61 2.38 -15.53
CA GLY A 44 -4.95 2.03 -16.01
C GLY A 44 -5.10 0.59 -16.52
N GLU A 45 -4.02 -0.03 -16.96
CA GLU A 45 -4.03 -1.41 -17.49
C GLU A 45 -3.91 -2.45 -16.36
N ASN A 46 -3.38 -2.04 -15.19
CA ASN A 46 -3.28 -2.89 -14.00
C ASN A 46 -4.55 -2.86 -13.12
N ILE A 47 -5.59 -2.13 -13.55
CA ILE A 47 -6.89 -2.06 -12.87
C ILE A 47 -7.96 -2.56 -13.83
N LEU A 48 -8.27 -3.84 -13.71
CA LEU A 48 -9.32 -4.49 -14.47
C LEU A 48 -10.66 -4.31 -13.78
N ILE A 49 -11.73 -4.30 -14.57
CA ILE A 49 -13.10 -4.19 -14.08
C ILE A 49 -13.88 -5.32 -14.71
N ASP A 50 -14.50 -6.13 -13.85
CA ASP A 50 -15.38 -7.19 -14.31
C ASP A 50 -16.66 -6.57 -14.91
N VAL A 51 -16.97 -6.99 -16.13
CA VAL A 51 -18.14 -6.52 -16.89
C VAL A 51 -19.43 -7.25 -16.50
N THR A 52 -19.33 -8.34 -15.74
CA THR A 52 -20.50 -9.08 -15.23
C THR A 52 -20.97 -8.58 -13.87
N GLU A 53 -20.05 -8.33 -12.93
CA GLU A 53 -20.39 -7.93 -11.56
C GLU A 53 -19.99 -6.50 -11.22
N GLY A 54 -19.20 -5.83 -12.06
CA GLY A 54 -18.70 -4.47 -11.81
C GLY A 54 -17.54 -4.40 -10.81
N CYS A 55 -17.03 -5.52 -10.32
CA CYS A 55 -15.94 -5.60 -9.36
C CYS A 55 -14.59 -5.16 -9.97
N VAL A 56 -13.72 -4.59 -9.14
CA VAL A 56 -12.35 -4.19 -9.49
C VAL A 56 -11.37 -5.29 -9.14
N VAL A 57 -10.49 -5.61 -10.07
CA VAL A 57 -9.39 -6.56 -9.89
C VAL A 57 -8.08 -5.88 -10.22
N HIS A 58 -7.14 -5.88 -9.27
CA HIS A 58 -5.78 -5.42 -9.53
C HIS A 58 -4.96 -6.58 -10.09
N VAL A 59 -4.22 -6.33 -11.16
CA VAL A 59 -3.28 -7.29 -11.75
C VAL A 59 -1.86 -6.72 -11.71
N ASP A 60 -0.88 -7.59 -11.96
CA ASP A 60 0.56 -7.32 -11.85
C ASP A 60 0.96 -6.88 -10.43
N PHE A 61 1.76 -7.69 -9.73
CA PHE A 61 2.22 -7.38 -8.36
C PHE A 61 3.75 -7.23 -8.30
N ASN A 62 4.39 -6.87 -9.41
CA ASN A 62 5.84 -6.75 -9.49
C ASN A 62 6.40 -5.65 -8.56
N LEU A 63 5.62 -4.58 -8.35
CA LEU A 63 5.95 -3.43 -7.50
C LEU A 63 5.27 -3.46 -6.11
N ILE A 64 5.39 -4.57 -5.39
CA ILE A 64 4.94 -4.68 -3.98
C ILE A 64 5.98 -4.15 -2.99
N PHE A 65 5.58 -3.97 -1.72
CA PHE A 65 6.48 -3.65 -0.60
C PHE A 65 7.23 -2.33 -0.73
N HIS A 66 6.54 -1.31 -1.24
CA HIS A 66 7.03 0.07 -1.37
C HIS A 66 8.11 0.26 -2.44
N LYS A 67 8.31 -0.74 -3.32
CA LYS A 67 9.25 -0.65 -4.44
C LYS A 67 8.99 0.56 -5.35
N GLY A 68 7.74 0.98 -5.53
CA GLY A 68 7.36 2.14 -6.34
C GLY A 68 7.88 3.49 -5.81
N GLU A 69 8.17 3.57 -4.53
CA GLU A 69 8.68 4.79 -3.89
C GLU A 69 10.19 5.00 -4.16
N TYR A 70 10.88 3.95 -4.63
CA TYR A 70 12.30 3.98 -5.02
C TYR A 70 12.53 4.15 -6.52
N LEU A 71 11.46 4.30 -7.31
CA LEU A 71 11.58 4.57 -8.74
C LEU A 71 12.18 5.97 -8.99
N PRO A 72 12.81 6.19 -10.17
CA PRO A 72 13.30 7.52 -10.57
C PRO A 72 12.18 8.57 -10.56
N VAL A 73 10.98 8.19 -11.03
CA VAL A 73 9.75 8.95 -10.84
C VAL A 73 8.96 8.24 -9.76
N ARG A 74 8.94 8.83 -8.56
CA ARG A 74 8.36 8.20 -7.38
C ARG A 74 6.85 8.19 -7.41
N GLU A 75 6.27 7.07 -7.02
CA GLU A 75 4.84 6.97 -6.77
C GLU A 75 4.53 7.37 -5.33
N VAL A 76 4.25 8.66 -5.13
CA VAL A 76 3.93 9.23 -3.81
C VAL A 76 2.46 9.08 -3.42
N VAL A 77 1.60 8.69 -4.35
CA VAL A 77 0.17 8.52 -4.10
C VAL A 77 -0.07 7.18 -3.39
N PRO A 78 -0.84 7.15 -2.29
CA PRO A 78 -1.00 5.94 -1.47
C PRO A 78 -1.77 4.82 -2.19
N PHE A 79 -2.65 5.19 -3.12
CA PHE A 79 -3.37 4.30 -4.03
C PHE A 79 -3.97 5.14 -5.16
N ARG A 80 -4.33 4.50 -6.28
CA ARG A 80 -4.95 5.20 -7.41
C ARG A 80 -6.41 5.49 -7.11
N LEU A 81 -6.74 6.78 -6.96
CA LEU A 81 -8.11 7.29 -6.87
C LEU A 81 -8.30 8.47 -7.84
N THR A 82 -8.84 8.19 -9.02
CA THR A 82 -9.03 9.22 -10.05
C THR A 82 -10.44 9.82 -10.00
N ARG A 83 -10.61 11.02 -10.59
CA ARG A 83 -11.93 11.65 -10.76
C ARG A 83 -12.93 10.73 -11.45
N ASN A 84 -12.49 9.95 -12.43
CA ASN A 84 -13.34 8.98 -13.14
C ASN A 84 -13.84 7.86 -12.20
N MET A 85 -12.99 7.39 -11.29
CA MET A 85 -13.37 6.38 -10.29
C MET A 85 -14.34 6.96 -9.26
N VAL A 86 -14.07 8.17 -8.76
CA VAL A 86 -14.97 8.86 -7.83
C VAL A 86 -16.35 9.06 -8.46
N ASN A 87 -16.41 9.47 -9.73
CA ASN A 87 -17.66 9.58 -10.48
C ASN A 87 -18.37 8.21 -10.63
N GLY A 88 -17.59 7.12 -10.77
CA GLY A 88 -18.09 5.75 -10.79
C GLY A 88 -18.74 5.31 -9.48
N PHE A 89 -18.36 5.90 -8.34
CA PHE A 89 -18.98 5.60 -7.05
C PHE A 89 -20.40 6.19 -6.91
N GLY A 90 -20.83 7.04 -7.84
CA GLY A 90 -22.14 7.67 -7.83
C GLY A 90 -22.18 8.97 -7.01
N PRO A 91 -23.38 9.45 -6.65
CA PRO A 91 -23.57 10.82 -6.15
C PRO A 91 -22.90 11.08 -4.79
N THR A 92 -22.73 10.05 -3.97
CA THR A 92 -22.04 10.14 -2.67
C THR A 92 -20.53 10.21 -2.80
N GLY A 93 -19.97 9.96 -3.99
CA GLY A 93 -18.53 9.89 -4.22
C GLY A 93 -17.81 8.98 -3.22
N VAL A 94 -16.75 9.51 -2.60
CA VAL A 94 -15.91 8.78 -1.63
C VAL A 94 -16.59 8.59 -0.26
N GLU A 95 -17.47 9.51 0.14
CA GLU A 95 -18.12 9.52 1.47
C GLU A 95 -19.27 8.49 1.61
N GLY A 96 -19.51 7.69 0.56
CA GLY A 96 -20.54 6.65 0.57
C GLY A 96 -20.00 5.26 0.92
N SER A 97 -20.36 4.29 0.07
CA SER A 97 -19.95 2.90 0.26
C SER A 97 -18.43 2.72 0.25
N PHE A 98 -17.68 3.59 -0.44
CA PHE A 98 -16.22 3.53 -0.50
C PHE A 98 -15.60 3.74 0.89
N ARG A 99 -15.83 4.89 1.55
CA ARG A 99 -15.32 5.18 2.90
C ARG A 99 -15.67 4.08 3.90
N ARG A 100 -16.94 3.67 3.98
CA ARG A 100 -17.36 2.61 4.92
C ARG A 100 -16.67 1.27 4.68
N SER A 101 -16.39 0.96 3.42
CA SER A 101 -15.65 -0.26 3.06
C SER A 101 -14.16 -0.12 3.40
N CYS A 102 -13.57 1.07 3.24
CA CYS A 102 -12.19 1.34 3.69
C CYS A 102 -12.05 1.14 5.21
N GLU A 103 -12.94 1.76 5.99
CA GLU A 103 -12.98 1.63 7.45
C GLU A 103 -13.12 0.17 7.89
N SER A 104 -14.06 -0.56 7.28
CA SER A 104 -14.28 -1.98 7.58
C SER A 104 -13.06 -2.83 7.20
N THR A 105 -12.44 -2.56 6.05
CA THR A 105 -11.24 -3.29 5.59
C THR A 105 -10.07 -3.07 6.55
N LEU A 106 -9.78 -1.81 6.89
CA LEU A 106 -8.70 -1.50 7.83
C LEU A 106 -8.95 -2.09 9.21
N ARG A 107 -10.20 -2.08 9.70
CA ARG A 107 -10.56 -2.73 10.96
C ARG A 107 -10.23 -4.22 10.92
N VAL A 108 -10.72 -4.94 9.90
CA VAL A 108 -10.47 -6.39 9.76
C VAL A 108 -8.98 -6.68 9.62
N MET A 109 -8.23 -5.88 8.84
CA MET A 109 -6.78 -6.04 8.71
C MET A 109 -6.03 -5.84 10.03
N ARG A 110 -6.47 -4.89 10.88
CA ARG A 110 -5.89 -4.64 12.20
C ARG A 110 -6.21 -5.74 13.21
N GLU A 111 -7.45 -6.23 13.20
CA GLU A 111 -7.90 -7.35 14.04
C GLU A 111 -7.12 -8.64 13.71
N ASN A 112 -6.77 -8.84 12.43
CA ASN A 112 -6.07 -10.03 11.94
C ASN A 112 -4.58 -9.76 11.60
N LYS A 113 -3.98 -8.75 12.23
CA LYS A 113 -2.62 -8.28 11.90
C LYS A 113 -1.58 -9.40 12.03
N ASP A 114 -1.66 -10.24 13.05
CA ASP A 114 -0.62 -11.24 13.34
C ASP A 114 -0.60 -12.30 12.24
N THR A 115 -1.76 -12.79 11.83
CA THR A 115 -1.91 -13.70 10.69
C THR A 115 -1.39 -13.08 9.39
N LEU A 116 -1.74 -11.82 9.12
CA LEU A 116 -1.29 -11.11 7.93
C LEU A 116 0.24 -10.98 7.91
N LEU A 117 0.86 -10.66 9.05
CA LEU A 117 2.30 -10.54 9.19
C LEU A 117 3.01 -11.87 9.00
N THR A 118 2.47 -12.96 9.53
CA THR A 118 3.05 -14.30 9.32
C THR A 118 3.15 -14.61 7.83
N VAL A 119 2.07 -14.37 7.07
CA VAL A 119 2.06 -14.60 5.61
C VAL A 119 3.06 -13.67 4.91
N ILE A 120 3.11 -12.39 5.25
CA ILE A 120 4.05 -11.45 4.63
C ILE A 120 5.50 -11.82 4.95
N GLN A 121 5.79 -12.24 6.18
CA GLN A 121 7.13 -12.69 6.58
C GLN A 121 7.58 -13.91 5.77
N THR A 122 6.68 -14.87 5.50
CA THR A 122 7.03 -16.01 4.65
C THR A 122 7.40 -15.59 3.22
N PHE A 123 6.73 -14.58 2.66
CA PHE A 123 7.09 -14.04 1.34
C PHE A 123 8.43 -13.30 1.33
N VAL A 124 8.75 -12.56 2.40
CA VAL A 124 10.03 -11.83 2.50
C VAL A 124 11.21 -12.78 2.71
N HIS A 125 10.99 -13.92 3.37
CA HIS A 125 12.00 -14.92 3.65
C HIS A 125 12.01 -16.08 2.64
N ASP A 126 11.29 -15.97 1.53
CA ASP A 126 11.27 -16.99 0.48
C ASP A 126 12.62 -16.99 -0.28
N PRO A 127 13.40 -18.09 -0.20
CA PRO A 127 14.70 -18.21 -0.87
C PRO A 127 14.60 -18.07 -2.40
N LEU A 128 13.46 -18.45 -3.01
CA LEU A 128 13.27 -18.37 -4.46
C LEU A 128 13.09 -16.92 -4.92
N LEU A 129 12.43 -16.08 -4.12
CA LEU A 129 12.35 -14.64 -4.38
C LEU A 129 13.72 -13.98 -4.25
N GLU A 130 14.55 -14.43 -3.31
CA GLU A 130 15.94 -13.98 -3.21
C GLU A 130 16.77 -14.40 -4.45
N TRP A 131 16.55 -15.62 -4.94
CA TRP A 131 17.24 -16.19 -6.11
C TRP A 131 16.88 -15.53 -7.44
N ILE A 132 15.59 -15.34 -7.73
CA ILE A 132 15.12 -14.63 -8.93
C ILE A 132 15.67 -13.20 -8.95
N ASN A 133 15.73 -12.55 -7.79
CA ASN A 133 16.34 -11.24 -7.66
C ASN A 133 17.87 -11.29 -7.88
N THR A 134 18.58 -12.33 -7.44
CA THR A 134 20.02 -12.49 -7.75
C THR A 134 20.32 -12.83 -9.20
N GLU A 135 19.48 -13.60 -9.89
CA GLU A 135 19.64 -13.89 -11.31
C GLU A 135 19.35 -12.65 -12.18
N ALA A 136 18.29 -11.90 -11.84
CA ALA A 136 18.01 -10.60 -12.44
C ALA A 136 19.17 -9.60 -12.20
N ARG A 137 19.75 -9.59 -10.99
CA ARG A 137 20.97 -8.80 -10.69
C ARG A 137 22.17 -9.24 -11.53
N ALA A 138 22.34 -10.55 -11.77
CA ALA A 138 23.44 -11.09 -12.57
C ALA A 138 23.30 -10.76 -14.07
N GLN A 139 22.07 -10.70 -14.58
CA GLN A 139 21.78 -10.33 -15.97
C GLN A 139 21.83 -8.80 -16.20
N GLN A 140 21.40 -7.99 -15.23
CA GLN A 140 21.39 -6.52 -15.32
C GLN A 140 22.77 -5.87 -15.17
N ASN A 141 23.74 -6.52 -14.52
CA ASN A 141 25.12 -6.04 -14.46
C ASN A 141 25.84 -5.98 -15.83
N LYS A 142 25.21 -6.48 -16.91
CA LYS A 142 25.71 -6.40 -18.28
C LYS A 142 25.14 -5.23 -19.11
N GLY A 143 24.22 -4.41 -18.58
CA GLY A 143 23.58 -3.32 -19.33
C GLY A 143 23.15 -2.12 -18.48
N ARG A 144 23.77 -0.95 -18.75
CA ARG A 144 23.37 0.43 -18.42
C ARG A 144 22.34 0.66 -17.27
N GLY A 145 22.84 1.02 -16.09
CA GLY A 145 22.39 2.22 -15.36
C GLY A 145 20.95 2.31 -14.82
N GLN A 146 20.22 1.21 -14.63
CA GLN A 146 18.94 1.26 -13.90
C GLN A 146 19.17 1.13 -12.37
N GLN A 147 18.61 2.08 -11.61
CA GLN A 147 18.72 2.12 -10.15
C GLN A 147 17.97 0.94 -9.50
N LYS A 148 18.61 0.40 -8.46
CA LYS A 148 18.28 -0.83 -7.72
C LYS A 148 16.85 -0.83 -7.17
N LEU A 149 15.98 -1.71 -7.68
CA LEU A 149 14.80 -2.15 -6.94
C LEU A 149 15.27 -3.16 -5.87
N ASN A 150 15.33 -2.74 -4.61
CA ASN A 150 15.76 -3.61 -3.53
C ASN A 150 14.77 -4.77 -3.34
N ALA A 151 15.30 -5.93 -2.95
CA ALA A 151 14.47 -7.07 -2.58
C ALA A 151 13.57 -6.69 -1.37
N PRO A 152 12.40 -7.34 -1.21
CA PRO A 152 11.60 -7.20 -0.01
C PRO A 152 12.49 -7.44 1.21
N SER A 153 12.53 -6.50 2.15
CA SER A 153 13.43 -6.60 3.31
C SER A 153 12.63 -6.58 4.60
N THR A 154 13.28 -6.94 5.71
CA THR A 154 12.69 -6.79 7.06
C THR A 154 12.22 -5.34 7.32
N GLU A 155 12.82 -4.35 6.66
CA GLU A 155 12.40 -2.95 6.74
C GLU A 155 11.03 -2.71 6.09
N SER A 156 10.73 -3.38 4.98
CA SER A 156 9.41 -3.34 4.34
C SER A 156 8.33 -3.90 5.28
N VAL A 157 8.61 -5.01 5.98
CA VAL A 157 7.67 -5.59 6.97
C VAL A 157 7.39 -4.61 8.10
N GLN A 158 8.42 -3.91 8.58
CA GLN A 158 8.27 -2.89 9.61
C GLN A 158 7.47 -1.67 9.14
N LEU A 159 7.57 -1.31 7.86
CA LEU A 159 6.77 -0.22 7.28
C LEU A 159 5.29 -0.62 7.17
N ILE A 160 5.00 -1.85 6.75
CA ILE A 160 3.65 -2.41 6.70
C ILE A 160 3.03 -2.43 8.10
N LEU A 161 3.78 -2.87 9.10
CA LEU A 161 3.38 -2.82 10.52
C LEU A 161 2.96 -1.42 10.94
N LYS A 162 3.80 -0.42 10.66
CA LYS A 162 3.51 0.98 10.99
C LYS A 162 2.24 1.46 10.30
N ARG A 163 2.03 1.11 9.02
CA ARG A 163 0.80 1.46 8.28
C ARG A 163 -0.45 0.78 8.85
N LEU A 164 -0.35 -0.49 9.28
CA LEU A 164 -1.43 -1.20 9.98
C LEU A 164 -1.80 -0.52 11.30
N GLU A 165 -0.81 -0.06 12.06
CA GLU A 165 -0.99 0.70 13.29
C GLU A 165 -1.57 2.12 13.06
N GLY A 166 -1.64 2.56 11.80
CA GLY A 166 -2.21 3.86 11.41
C GLY A 166 -1.19 4.97 11.19
N HIS A 167 0.10 4.67 11.21
CA HIS A 167 1.14 5.67 10.94
C HIS A 167 1.33 5.83 9.43
N ILE A 168 1.26 7.08 8.94
CA ILE A 168 1.58 7.41 7.54
C ILE A 168 3.06 7.72 7.46
N VAL A 169 3.83 6.69 7.19
CA VAL A 169 5.28 6.79 7.05
C VAL A 169 5.63 6.65 5.57
N SER A 170 6.24 7.68 5.00
CA SER A 170 6.96 7.55 3.73
C SER A 170 8.28 6.80 4.00
N PRO A 171 8.79 5.96 3.09
CA PRO A 171 10.05 5.22 3.24
C PRO A 171 11.26 6.12 3.48
N GLU A 172 11.24 7.40 3.09
CA GLU A 172 12.31 8.35 3.46
C GLU A 172 12.29 8.69 4.94
N VAL A 173 11.11 8.99 5.49
CA VAL A 173 10.91 9.21 6.92
C VAL A 173 11.12 7.90 7.69
N GLY A 174 10.66 6.77 7.13
CA GLY A 174 10.88 5.43 7.65
C GLY A 174 12.35 5.09 7.73
N SER A 175 13.11 5.24 6.64
CA SER A 175 14.54 4.98 6.57
C SER A 175 15.34 5.91 7.48
N ALA A 176 14.95 7.19 7.60
CA ALA A 176 15.54 8.10 8.57
C ALA A 176 15.25 7.70 10.03
N ILE A 177 14.04 7.23 10.34
CA ILE A 177 13.66 6.71 11.66
C ILE A 177 14.40 5.41 11.97
N PHE A 178 14.39 4.43 11.06
CA PHE A 178 15.04 3.13 11.23
C PHE A 178 16.57 3.23 11.22
N GLY A 179 17.13 4.15 10.43
CA GLY A 179 18.55 4.50 10.46
C GLY A 179 18.95 5.08 11.82
N ARG A 180 18.14 6.00 12.38
CA ARG A 180 18.32 6.51 13.74
C ARG A 180 18.15 5.43 14.79
N GLU A 181 17.17 4.53 14.70
CA GLU A 181 16.99 3.41 15.63
C GLU A 181 18.15 2.40 15.60
N ARG A 182 18.74 2.12 14.43
CA ARG A 182 19.93 1.26 14.30
C ARG A 182 21.18 1.88 14.93
N VAL A 183 21.41 3.17 14.70
CA VAL A 183 22.49 3.94 15.34
C VAL A 183 22.26 3.98 16.85
N LEU A 184 21.02 4.18 17.30
CA LEU A 184 20.66 4.19 18.71
C LEU A 184 20.78 2.81 19.35
N ARG A 185 20.46 1.69 18.70
CA ARG A 185 20.74 0.34 19.26
C ARG A 185 22.24 0.10 19.49
N LYS A 186 23.10 0.67 18.64
CA LYS A 186 24.56 0.70 18.87
C LYS A 186 24.95 1.62 20.03
N GLU A 187 24.28 2.77 20.20
CA GLU A 187 24.55 3.72 21.28
C GLU A 187 23.88 3.35 22.63
N MET A 188 22.81 2.55 22.63
CA MET A 188 22.03 2.11 23.81
C MET A 188 22.75 1.03 24.63
N GLY A 189 23.92 0.56 24.19
CA GLY A 189 24.89 -0.09 25.07
C GLY A 189 25.50 0.86 26.12
N GLY A 190 25.28 2.19 25.99
CA GLY A 190 25.77 3.21 26.91
C GLY A 190 24.65 4.09 27.49
N GLY A 191 24.15 3.74 28.68
CA GLY A 191 23.65 4.58 29.80
C GLY A 191 22.76 5.84 29.62
N ARG A 192 22.50 6.40 28.43
CA ARG A 192 21.78 7.69 28.24
C ARG A 192 20.38 7.56 27.62
N GLY A 193 19.71 6.43 27.82
CA GLY A 193 18.52 6.03 27.05
C GLY A 193 17.21 6.79 27.34
N GLU A 194 17.00 7.35 28.53
CA GLU A 194 15.68 7.86 28.94
C GLU A 194 15.32 9.25 28.40
N LYS A 195 16.28 10.17 28.31
CA LYS A 195 16.02 11.53 27.81
C LYS A 195 15.78 11.54 26.29
N LYS A 196 16.58 10.77 25.54
CA LYS A 196 16.38 10.53 24.09
C LYS A 196 15.07 9.81 23.78
N ARG A 197 14.60 8.89 24.66
CA ARG A 197 13.28 8.24 24.52
C ARG A 197 12.10 9.24 24.54
N LYS A 198 12.18 10.28 25.37
CA LYS A 198 11.12 11.32 25.46
C LYS A 198 11.12 12.23 24.25
N GLU A 199 12.29 12.63 23.74
CA GLU A 199 12.42 13.47 22.54
C GLU A 199 11.90 12.75 21.28
N ILE A 200 12.12 11.44 21.16
CA ILE A 200 11.62 10.64 20.02
C ILE A 200 10.09 10.48 20.07
N LYS A 201 9.49 10.22 21.24
CA LYS A 201 8.01 10.22 21.39
C LYS A 201 7.39 11.56 21.00
N MET A 202 8.12 12.65 21.22
CA MET A 202 7.69 14.00 20.86
C MET A 202 7.81 14.27 19.35
N ALA A 203 8.88 13.80 18.71
CA ALA A 203 9.10 13.93 17.27
C ALA A 203 8.17 13.04 16.43
N LEU A 204 7.84 11.83 16.92
CA LEU A 204 6.84 10.96 16.28
C LEU A 204 5.45 11.62 16.31
N LYS A 205 5.05 12.18 17.46
CA LYS A 205 3.80 12.95 17.61
C LYS A 205 3.68 14.15 16.67
N GLN A 206 4.79 14.74 16.26
CA GLN A 206 4.79 15.91 15.36
C GLN A 206 4.63 15.54 13.88
N ASN A 207 4.89 14.28 13.49
CA ASN A 207 4.75 13.81 12.12
C ASN A 207 3.45 13.02 11.86
N ASP A 208 2.64 12.77 12.89
CA ASP A 208 1.42 11.95 12.82
C ASP A 208 0.22 12.64 12.13
N ASN A 209 0.40 13.78 11.47
CA ASN A 209 -0.68 14.61 10.94
C ASN A 209 -1.16 14.23 9.54
N TYR A 210 -1.32 12.95 9.25
CA TYR A 210 -2.17 12.50 8.16
C TYR A 210 -2.95 11.27 8.63
N HIS A 211 -4.20 11.47 9.03
CA HIS A 211 -5.14 10.38 9.20
C HIS A 211 -5.81 10.12 7.84
N ILE A 212 -5.57 8.94 7.25
CA ILE A 212 -6.48 8.43 6.22
C ILE A 212 -7.66 7.83 7.00
N PHE A 213 -8.65 8.69 7.22
CA PHE A 213 -9.88 8.52 8.01
C PHE A 213 -9.74 8.68 9.53
#